data_AF-A0A918DQU3-F1
#
_entry.id   AF-A0A918DQU3-F1
#
_cell.length_a   1.000
_cell.length_b   1.000
_cell.length_c   1.000
_cell.angle_alpha   90.00
_cell.angle_beta   90.00
_cell.angle_gamma   90.00
#
_symmetry.space_group_name_H-M   'P 1'
#
loop_
_entity.id
_entity.type
_entity.pdbx_description
1 polymer ?
#
loop_
_entity_poly.entity_id
_entity_poly.type
_entity_poly.pdbx_seq_one_letter_code
_entity_poly.pdbx_strand_id
1 'polypeptide(L)'
;MIRKFVGAVAAALALMAGLWLMIAPFALGTQPESGDWIGATRSEFFTGLGVAVLGVVGVAAFVASIHEELVARGLVTVRERRPRPEPRPAPEPAPVAPQSSSAELATLLAPLVEALREDLNRTGEHRQNGTTTLVGAEDDR
;
A
#
# COMPACT_ATOMS: atom_id res chain seq x y z
N MET A 1 -13.24 -19.65 10.51
CA MET A 1 -12.94 -19.19 9.13
C MET A 1 -14.16 -19.27 8.21
N ILE A 2 -14.87 -20.42 8.15
CA ILE A 2 -16.03 -20.61 7.24
C ILE A 2 -17.08 -19.47 7.33
N ARG A 3 -17.39 -18.99 8.54
CA ARG A 3 -18.40 -17.92 8.76
C ARG A 3 -17.97 -16.55 8.22
N LYS A 4 -16.69 -16.19 8.39
CA LYS A 4 -16.12 -14.95 7.84
C LYS A 4 -16.10 -15.00 6.31
N PHE A 5 -15.77 -16.17 5.75
CA PHE A 5 -15.72 -16.40 4.30
C PHE A 5 -17.12 -16.30 3.65
N VAL A 6 -18.15 -16.88 4.26
CA VAL A 6 -19.54 -16.74 3.78
C VAL A 6 -19.98 -15.27 3.78
N GLY A 7 -19.63 -14.50 4.81
CA GLY A 7 -19.90 -13.06 4.84
C GLY A 7 -19.20 -12.30 3.71
N ALA A 8 -17.95 -12.64 3.40
CA ALA A 8 -17.20 -12.03 2.30
C ALA A 8 -17.82 -12.35 0.93
N VAL A 9 -18.19 -13.61 0.70
CA VAL A 9 -18.86 -14.03 -0.53
C VAL A 9 -20.21 -13.33 -0.67
N ALA A 10 -21.01 -13.25 0.40
CA ALA A 10 -22.27 -12.53 0.40
C ALA A 10 -22.09 -11.03 0.10
N ALA A 11 -21.06 -10.39 0.69
CA ALA A 11 -20.75 -8.99 0.45
C ALA A 11 -20.30 -8.75 -1.01
N ALA A 12 -19.47 -9.63 -1.57
CA ALA A 12 -19.03 -9.54 -2.96
C ALA A 12 -20.21 -9.70 -3.93
N LEU A 13 -21.08 -10.68 -3.68
CA LEU A 13 -22.30 -10.88 -4.48
C LEU A 13 -23.25 -9.67 -4.37
N ALA A 14 -23.42 -9.10 -3.18
CA ALA A 14 -24.22 -7.89 -3.00
C ALA A 14 -23.63 -6.70 -3.78
N LEU A 15 -22.31 -6.49 -3.71
CA LEU A 15 -21.63 -5.43 -4.45
C LEU A 15 -21.85 -5.59 -5.96
N MET A 16 -21.66 -6.81 -6.47
CA MET A 16 -21.84 -7.11 -7.89
C MET A 16 -23.30 -6.94 -8.34
N ALA A 17 -24.26 -7.40 -7.52
CA ALA A 17 -25.68 -7.21 -7.80
C ALA A 17 -26.11 -5.73 -7.76
N GLY A 18 -25.59 -4.95 -6.79
CA GLY A 18 -25.85 -3.52 -6.69
C GLY A 18 -25.30 -2.74 -7.89
N LEU A 19 -24.06 -3.03 -8.28
CA LEU A 19 -23.43 -2.42 -9.46
C LEU A 19 -24.18 -2.79 -10.75
N TRP A 20 -24.61 -4.04 -10.87
CA TRP A 20 -25.45 -4.49 -11.98
C TRP A 20 -26.76 -3.70 -12.04
N LEU A 21 -27.45 -3.51 -10.92
CA LEU A 21 -28.71 -2.75 -10.87
C LEU A 21 -28.52 -1.29 -11.30
N MET A 22 -27.36 -0.69 -11.03
CA MET A 22 -27.04 0.67 -11.47
C MET A 22 -26.83 0.77 -12.98
N ILE A 23 -26.26 -0.27 -13.60
CA ILE A 23 -25.94 -0.29 -15.03
C ILE A 23 -27.08 -0.83 -15.89
N ALA A 24 -27.93 -1.70 -15.34
CA ALA A 24 -29.02 -2.39 -16.03
C ALA A 24 -29.94 -1.47 -16.86
N PRO A 25 -30.45 -0.32 -16.35
CA PRO A 25 -31.34 0.53 -17.14
C PRO A 25 -30.68 1.15 -18.37
N PHE A 26 -29.35 1.31 -18.36
CA PHE A 26 -28.58 1.79 -19.51
C PHE A 26 -28.20 0.66 -20.46
N ALA A 27 -27.82 -0.51 -19.93
CA ALA A 27 -27.43 -1.66 -20.72
C ALA A 27 -28.61 -2.31 -21.47
N LEU A 28 -29.81 -2.26 -20.89
CA LEU A 28 -31.02 -2.85 -21.47
C LEU A 28 -31.81 -1.87 -22.36
N GLY A 29 -31.35 -0.61 -22.49
CA GLY A 29 -32.01 0.40 -23.32
C GLY A 29 -33.41 0.80 -22.84
N THR A 30 -33.73 0.55 -21.56
CA THR A 30 -35.03 0.94 -20.97
C THR A 30 -35.11 2.44 -20.72
N GLN A 31 -33.95 3.12 -20.62
CA GLN A 31 -33.83 4.57 -20.56
C GLN A 31 -33.64 5.17 -21.97
N PRO A 32 -34.43 6.18 -22.38
CA PRO A 32 -34.18 6.92 -23.62
C PRO A 32 -32.89 7.75 -23.53
N GLU A 33 -32.04 7.67 -24.56
CA GLU A 33 -30.72 8.34 -24.60
C GLU A 33 -30.79 9.88 -24.57
N SER A 34 -31.95 10.46 -24.94
CA SER A 34 -32.15 11.90 -25.10
C SER A 34 -33.20 12.51 -24.16
N GLY A 35 -33.61 11.79 -23.11
CA GLY A 35 -34.65 12.23 -22.17
C GLY A 35 -34.22 12.30 -20.70
N ASP A 36 -35.02 12.99 -19.88
CA ASP A 36 -34.88 12.96 -18.42
C ASP A 36 -35.07 11.53 -17.88
N TRP A 37 -34.43 11.24 -16.74
CA TRP A 37 -34.52 9.92 -16.15
C TRP A 37 -35.96 9.55 -15.79
N ILE A 38 -36.43 8.43 -16.35
CA ILE A 38 -37.73 7.90 -15.94
C ILE A 38 -37.68 7.44 -14.49
N GLY A 39 -38.84 7.49 -13.80
CA GLY A 39 -38.93 7.15 -12.38
C GLY A 39 -38.38 5.75 -12.05
N ALA A 40 -38.54 4.79 -12.97
CA ALA A 40 -38.01 3.43 -12.85
C ALA A 40 -36.46 3.41 -12.84
N THR A 41 -35.80 4.10 -13.76
CA THR A 41 -34.33 4.16 -13.80
C THR A 41 -33.77 4.82 -12.55
N ARG A 42 -34.44 5.86 -12.04
CA ARG A 42 -34.03 6.52 -10.80
C ARG A 42 -34.11 5.57 -9.60
N SER A 43 -35.20 4.83 -9.44
CA SER A 43 -35.36 3.91 -8.32
C SER A 43 -34.40 2.71 -8.41
N GLU A 44 -34.22 2.14 -9.60
CA GLU A 44 -33.27 1.04 -9.85
C GLU A 44 -31.83 1.46 -9.56
N PHE A 45 -31.42 2.64 -10.04
CA PHE A 45 -30.08 3.17 -9.81
C PHE A 45 -29.80 3.41 -8.32
N PHE A 46 -30.70 4.10 -7.61
CA PHE A 46 -30.47 4.41 -6.19
C PHE A 46 -30.59 3.17 -5.29
N THR A 47 -31.45 2.21 -5.65
CA THR A 47 -31.50 0.92 -4.95
C THR A 47 -30.21 0.14 -5.18
N GLY A 48 -29.71 0.12 -6.42
CA GLY A 48 -28.43 -0.48 -6.78
C GLY A 48 -27.26 0.13 -6.01
N LEU A 49 -27.24 1.46 -5.92
CA LEU A 49 -26.26 2.20 -5.13
C LEU A 49 -26.30 1.81 -3.65
N GLY A 50 -27.49 1.73 -3.05
CA GLY A 50 -27.64 1.32 -1.66
C GLY A 50 -27.11 -0.09 -1.41
N VAL A 51 -27.44 -1.04 -2.29
CA VAL A 51 -26.95 -2.42 -2.23
C VAL A 51 -25.43 -2.47 -2.43
N ALA A 52 -24.89 -1.69 -3.36
CA ALA A 52 -23.45 -1.62 -3.62
C ALA A 52 -22.68 -1.07 -2.39
N VAL A 53 -23.18 -0.01 -1.76
CA VAL A 53 -22.59 0.55 -0.53
C VAL A 53 -22.57 -0.50 0.58
N LEU A 54 -23.65 -1.26 0.76
CA LEU A 54 -23.69 -2.33 1.75
C LEU A 54 -22.68 -3.44 1.46
N GLY A 55 -22.52 -3.80 0.17
CA GLY A 55 -21.48 -4.71 -0.28
C GLY A 55 -20.06 -4.21 0.04
N VAL A 56 -19.78 -2.93 -0.21
CA VAL A 56 -18.48 -2.30 0.12
C VAL A 56 -18.21 -2.35 1.62
N VAL A 57 -19.20 -2.04 2.46
CA VAL A 57 -19.07 -2.13 3.93
C VAL A 57 -18.73 -3.56 4.35
N GLY A 58 -19.40 -4.56 3.77
CA GLY A 58 -19.10 -5.97 4.04
C GLY A 58 -17.68 -6.37 3.63
N VAL A 59 -17.20 -5.92 2.47
CA VAL A 59 -15.82 -6.15 2.02
C VAL A 59 -14.82 -5.47 2.95
N ALA A 60 -15.06 -4.23 3.34
CA ALA A 60 -14.19 -3.50 4.28
C ALA A 60 -14.10 -4.20 5.64
N ALA A 61 -15.23 -4.69 6.17
CA ALA A 61 -15.27 -5.47 7.40
C ALA A 61 -14.49 -6.78 7.27
N PHE A 62 -14.58 -7.45 6.12
CA PHE A 62 -13.80 -8.67 5.86
C PHE A 62 -12.30 -8.38 5.81
N VAL A 63 -11.87 -7.32 5.11
CA VAL A 63 -10.47 -6.87 5.07
C VAL A 63 -9.96 -6.53 6.47
N ALA A 64 -10.74 -5.81 7.27
CA ALA A 64 -10.40 -5.52 8.66
C ALA A 64 -10.22 -6.82 9.47
N SER A 65 -11.10 -7.81 9.27
CA SER A 65 -11.00 -9.09 9.97
C SER A 65 -9.77 -9.91 9.59
N ILE A 66 -9.28 -9.80 8.35
CA ILE A 66 -8.02 -10.40 7.90
C ILE A 66 -6.84 -9.65 8.52
N HIS A 67 -6.92 -8.31 8.54
CA HIS A 67 -5.88 -7.47 9.12
C HIS A 67 -5.69 -7.76 10.61
N GLU A 68 -6.77 -7.84 11.39
CA GLU A 68 -6.73 -8.27 12.80
C GLU A 68 -6.08 -9.65 12.96
N GLU A 69 -6.38 -10.59 12.06
CA GLU A 69 -5.83 -11.94 12.11
C GLU A 69 -4.33 -11.98 11.75
N LEU A 70 -3.89 -11.12 10.83
CA LEU A 70 -2.46 -10.91 10.49
C LEU A 70 -1.69 -10.26 11.64
N VAL A 71 -2.30 -9.27 12.31
CA VAL A 71 -1.75 -8.62 13.50
C VAL A 71 -1.62 -9.61 14.65
N ALA A 72 -2.67 -10.39 14.93
CA ALA A 72 -2.65 -11.40 15.99
C ALA A 72 -1.58 -12.48 15.74
N ARG A 73 -1.26 -12.77 14.48
CA ARG A 73 -0.18 -13.70 14.09
C ARG A 73 1.20 -13.06 14.10
N GLY A 74 1.33 -11.78 14.45
CA GLY A 74 2.61 -11.06 14.50
C GLY A 74 3.22 -10.76 13.13
N LEU A 75 2.50 -11.00 12.03
CA LEU A 75 2.96 -10.71 10.67
C LEU A 75 2.83 -9.23 10.31
N VAL A 76 1.96 -8.50 11.03
CA VAL A 76 1.77 -7.06 10.88
C VAL A 76 2.04 -6.40 12.23
N THR A 77 3.07 -5.55 12.29
CA THR A 77 3.35 -4.73 13.46
C THR A 77 2.43 -3.53 13.47
N VAL A 78 1.40 -3.54 14.33
CA VAL A 78 0.65 -2.33 14.61
C VAL A 78 1.59 -1.38 15.31
N ARG A 79 1.93 -0.27 14.65
CA ARG A 79 2.65 0.83 15.29
C ARG A 79 1.71 1.39 16.35
N GLU A 80 1.83 0.91 17.59
CA GLU A 80 1.10 1.48 18.71
C GLU A 80 1.41 2.96 18.75
N ARG A 81 0.38 3.77 18.54
CA ARG A 81 0.45 5.20 18.76
C ARG A 81 0.69 5.35 20.25
N ARG A 82 1.96 5.51 20.67
CA ARG A 82 2.31 5.81 22.06
C ARG A 82 1.33 6.87 22.54
N PRO A 83 0.55 6.62 23.62
CA PRO A 83 -0.28 7.63 24.22
C PRO A 83 0.62 8.84 24.46
N ARG A 84 0.26 9.99 23.86
CA ARG A 84 0.98 11.23 24.13
C ARG A 84 0.86 11.44 25.63
N PRO A 85 1.98 11.51 26.39
CA PRO A 85 1.93 11.73 27.82
C PRO A 85 1.06 12.97 28.08
N GLU A 86 0.15 12.87 29.05
CA GLU A 86 -0.68 13.99 29.48
C GLU A 86 0.17 15.26 29.61
N PRO A 87 -0.38 16.44 29.27
CA PRO A 87 0.33 17.70 29.41
C PRO A 87 0.59 17.98 30.88
N ARG A 88 1.75 17.51 31.36
CA ARG A 88 2.36 17.95 32.60
C ARG A 88 2.58 19.48 32.48
N PRO A 89 2.32 20.27 33.54
CA PRO A 89 2.53 21.72 33.50
C PRO A 89 3.94 22.07 33.02
N ALA A 90 4.04 23.19 32.28
CA ALA A 90 5.22 23.63 31.54
C ALA A 90 6.52 23.70 32.37
N PRO A 91 7.70 23.54 31.72
CA PRO A 91 8.91 22.97 32.34
C PRO A 91 9.87 24.02 32.91
N GLU A 92 10.51 23.68 34.02
CA GLU A 92 11.93 24.00 34.28
C GLU A 92 12.77 23.54 33.06
N PRO A 93 13.79 24.28 32.59
CA PRO A 93 14.47 23.99 31.33
C PRO A 93 15.11 22.59 31.36
N ALA A 94 14.46 21.65 30.69
CA ALA A 94 14.95 20.29 30.54
C ALA A 94 16.21 20.28 29.64
N PRO A 95 17.22 19.46 29.96
CA PRO A 95 18.35 19.25 29.07
C PRO A 95 17.84 18.71 27.74
N VAL A 96 18.36 19.29 26.66
CA VAL A 96 18.04 18.99 25.26
C VAL A 96 18.01 17.48 25.05
N ALA A 97 16.86 16.94 24.63
CA ALA A 97 16.71 15.52 24.33
C ALA A 97 17.80 15.08 23.35
N PRO A 98 18.44 13.92 23.55
CA PRO A 98 19.59 13.56 22.76
C PRO A 98 19.14 13.30 21.31
N GLN A 99 19.89 13.89 20.37
CA GLN A 99 19.78 13.69 18.91
C GLN A 99 20.19 12.25 18.49
N SER A 100 19.98 11.26 19.37
CA SER A 100 20.51 9.91 19.30
C SER A 100 20.17 9.19 18.00
N SER A 101 19.01 9.41 17.39
CA SER A 101 18.61 8.62 16.22
C SER A 101 19.47 8.86 14.99
N SER A 102 19.98 10.08 14.76
CA SER A 102 20.82 10.37 13.59
C SER A 102 22.27 9.94 13.78
N ALA A 103 22.79 10.09 15.00
CA ALA A 103 24.14 9.66 15.34
C ALA A 103 24.27 8.13 15.40
N GLU A 104 23.24 7.44 15.90
CA GLU A 104 23.19 5.97 15.93
C GLU A 104 23.06 5.39 14.52
N LEU A 105 22.24 5.99 13.64
CA LEU A 105 22.16 5.59 12.23
C LEU A 105 23.49 5.77 11.50
N ALA A 106 24.17 6.90 11.70
CA ALA A 106 25.51 7.13 11.14
C ALA A 106 26.52 6.09 11.64
N THR A 107 26.42 5.70 12.92
CA THR A 107 27.27 4.66 13.52
C THR A 107 27.00 3.27 12.93
N LEU A 108 25.72 2.94 12.65
CA LEU A 108 25.34 1.66 12.02
C LEU A 108 25.71 1.60 10.53
N LEU A 109 25.72 2.73 9.83
CA LEU A 109 26.02 2.82 8.40
C LEU A 109 27.52 2.89 8.09
N ALA A 110 28.34 3.35 9.04
CA ALA A 110 29.79 3.47 8.88
C ALA A 110 30.48 2.18 8.36
N PRO A 111 30.24 0.98 8.94
CA PRO A 111 30.89 -0.23 8.45
C PRO A 111 30.43 -0.65 7.04
N LEU A 112 29.20 -0.34 6.64
CA LEU A 112 28.70 -0.63 5.30
C LEU A 112 29.30 0.31 4.24
N VAL A 113 29.47 1.58 4.59
CA VAL A 113 30.11 2.56 3.70
C VAL A 113 31.59 2.25 3.52
N GLU A 114 32.29 1.82 4.58
CA GLU A 114 33.69 1.41 4.49
C GLU A 114 33.85 0.15 3.63
N ALA A 115 32.96 -0.85 3.80
CA ALA A 115 32.96 -2.03 2.95
C ALA A 115 32.71 -1.70 1.47
N LEU A 116 31.81 -0.75 1.18
CA LEU A 116 31.54 -0.30 -0.18
C LEU A 116 32.73 0.48 -0.78
N ARG A 117 33.41 1.28 0.04
CA ARG A 117 34.59 2.05 -0.39
C ARG A 117 35.76 1.12 -0.73
N GLU A 118 35.97 0.08 0.07
CA GLU A 118 36.97 -0.96 -0.17
C GLU A 118 36.66 -1.74 -1.46
N ASP A 119 35.39 -2.08 -1.71
CA ASP A 119 34.96 -2.81 -2.91
C ASP A 119 35.18 -2.00 -4.21
N LEU A 120 34.88 -0.70 -4.18
CA LEU A 120 35.14 0.21 -5.30
C LEU A 120 36.64 0.40 -5.55
N ASN A 121 37.46 0.45 -4.50
CA ASN A 121 38.91 0.61 -4.64
C ASN A 121 39.55 -0.65 -5.26
N ARG A 122 39.11 -1.85 -4.83
CA ARG A 122 39.54 -3.13 -5.43
C ARG A 122 39.13 -3.27 -6.90
N THR A 123 37.95 -2.78 -7.25
CA THR A 123 37.46 -2.78 -8.64
C THR A 123 38.27 -1.83 -9.53
N GLY A 124 38.74 -0.71 -8.98
CA GLY A 124 39.63 0.23 -9.66
C GLY A 124 41.00 -0.37 -10.01
N GLU A 125 41.61 -1.11 -9.08
CA GLU A 125 42.92 -1.74 -9.30
C GLU A 125 42.87 -2.87 -10.34
N HIS A 126 41.77 -3.65 -10.38
CA HIS A 126 41.57 -4.68 -11.42
C HIS A 126 41.42 -4.11 -12.83
N ARG A 127 40.90 -2.88 -12.97
CA ARG A 127 40.76 -2.22 -14.28
C ARG A 127 42.09 -1.69 -14.80
N GLN A 128 42.99 -1.26 -13.92
CA GLN A 128 44.27 -0.67 -14.30
C GLN A 128 45.29 -1.74 -14.72
N ASN A 129 45.21 -2.95 -14.15
CA ASN A 129 46.11 -4.07 -14.48
C ASN A 129 45.73 -4.83 -15.78
N GLY A 130 44.61 -4.47 -16.42
CA GLY A 130 44.15 -5.04 -17.69
C GLY A 130 44.54 -4.24 -18.94
N THR A 131 45.22 -3.09 -18.78
CA THR A 131 45.56 -2.21 -19.92
C THR A 131 47.04 -2.37 -20.32
N THR A 132 47.48 -3.60 -20.54
CA THR A 132 48.73 -3.90 -21.25
C THR A 132 48.58 -5.13 -22.14
N THR A 133 47.82 -4.98 -23.23
CA THR A 133 48.01 -5.70 -24.49
C THR A 133 47.55 -4.74 -25.61
N LEU A 134 48.44 -3.90 -26.14
CA LEU A 134 49.06 -4.09 -27.47
C LEU A 134 48.01 -4.55 -28.51
N VAL A 135 47.41 -3.61 -29.24
CA VAL A 135 47.80 -3.26 -30.63
C VAL A 135 47.61 -4.44 -31.58
N GLY A 136 46.68 -4.29 -32.53
CA GLY A 136 46.84 -4.89 -33.86
C GLY A 136 45.55 -5.45 -34.47
N ALA A 137 45.19 -4.85 -35.61
CA ALA A 137 44.32 -5.33 -36.68
C ALA A 137 42.80 -5.28 -36.41
N GLU A 138 42.00 -4.40 -37.04
CA GLU A 138 41.76 -4.28 -38.50
C GLU A 138 41.36 -5.64 -39.08
N ASP A 139 40.40 -5.83 -39.96
CA ASP A 139 39.35 -5.04 -40.59
C ASP A 139 38.46 -6.14 -41.22
N ASP A 140 37.18 -5.85 -41.39
CA ASP A 140 36.41 -6.18 -42.59
C ASP A 140 36.45 -7.63 -43.17
N ARG A 141 35.43 -8.44 -42.83
CA ARG A 141 34.47 -9.06 -43.80
C ARG A 141 33.46 -10.02 -43.17
#